data_AF-A2GV85-F1
#
_entry.id   AF-A2GV85-F1
#
_cell.length_a   1.000
_cell.length_b   1.000
_cell.length_c   1.000
_cell.angle_alpha   90.00
_cell.angle_beta   90.00
_cell.angle_gamma   90.00
#
_symmetry.space_group_name_H-M   'P 1'
#
loop_
_entity.id
_entity.type
_entity.pdbx_description
1 polymer ?
#
loop_
_entity_poly.entity_id
_entity_poly.type
_entity_poly.pdbx_seq_one_letter_code
_entity_poly.pdbx_strand_id
1 'polypeptide(L)'
;MYQMQSILTACFAPDTKHADDWFKNQSTQELLSEISLDRLFSVLHKTHENRKNLPINLRGYYVHRLLVNAVAMWASPRYAWHVYRLLDEIHRQEREEMEKKLQAKDEVIEAKDKSIQKRIPRSVPKGKEKNYKYMIYTEEMENEEDKDMVMLHLVRRNNKSFYDLAKIYKSDRNWFYRENLPISMTPNEDVKQIVQDTLPQTHYDMKGCTILTFKEDLPLLKEKITEYFDNFKQVG
;
A
#
# COMPACT_ATOMS: atom_id res chain seq x y z
N MET A 1 14.08 39.82 4.39
CA MET A 1 13.10 40.91 4.38
C MET A 1 13.47 41.89 3.29
N TYR A 2 12.50 42.47 2.59
CA TYR A 2 12.70 43.37 1.45
C TYR A 2 12.20 44.77 1.81
N GLN A 3 12.95 45.81 1.44
CA GLN A 3 12.56 47.20 1.70
C GLN A 3 11.36 47.55 0.80
N MET A 4 10.26 48.02 1.39
CA MET A 4 9.05 48.37 0.64
C MET A 4 9.29 49.49 -0.37
N GLN A 5 10.11 50.48 -0.03
CA GLN A 5 10.44 51.58 -0.94
C GLN A 5 11.05 51.08 -2.26
N SER A 6 11.90 50.05 -2.21
CA SER A 6 12.49 49.44 -3.40
C SER A 6 11.45 48.74 -4.26
N ILE A 7 10.44 48.11 -3.64
CA ILE A 7 9.33 47.46 -4.34
C ILE A 7 8.46 48.52 -5.03
N LEU A 8 8.12 49.61 -4.34
CA LEU A 8 7.34 50.72 -4.91
C LEU A 8 8.05 51.36 -6.10
N THR A 9 9.36 51.58 -5.96
CA THR A 9 10.21 52.13 -7.02
C THR A 9 10.24 51.19 -8.23
N ALA A 10 10.43 49.89 -8.02
CA ALA A 10 10.43 48.90 -9.09
C ALA A 10 9.06 48.76 -9.79
N CYS A 11 7.97 49.02 -9.07
CA CYS A 11 6.61 48.97 -9.60
C CYS A 11 6.17 50.28 -10.27
N PHE A 12 7.03 51.30 -10.32
CA PHE A 12 6.69 52.67 -10.76
C PHE A 12 5.42 53.19 -10.07
N ALA A 13 5.35 52.98 -8.75
CA ALA A 13 4.20 53.40 -7.96
C ALA A 13 4.04 54.93 -8.01
N PRO A 14 2.80 55.46 -8.02
CA PRO A 14 2.57 56.89 -7.92
C PRO A 14 3.14 57.46 -6.62
N ASP A 15 3.64 58.70 -6.67
CA ASP A 15 4.23 59.38 -5.49
C ASP A 15 3.22 59.57 -4.33
N THR A 16 1.93 59.42 -4.60
CA THR A 16 0.86 59.47 -3.60
C THR A 16 0.73 58.19 -2.75
N LYS A 17 1.46 57.12 -3.10
CA LYS A 17 1.44 55.86 -2.34
C LYS A 17 2.67 55.76 -1.45
N HIS A 18 2.46 55.86 -0.14
CA HIS A 18 3.52 55.67 0.84
C HIS A 18 3.45 54.27 1.48
N ALA A 19 4.60 53.77 1.95
CA ALA A 19 4.69 52.42 2.51
C ALA A 19 3.78 52.21 3.73
N ASP A 20 3.53 53.26 4.52
CA ASP A 20 2.60 53.24 5.66
C ASP A 20 1.13 53.14 5.24
N ASP A 21 0.76 53.65 4.06
CA ASP A 21 -0.62 53.56 3.55
C ASP A 21 -1.04 52.12 3.28
N TRP A 22 -0.09 51.26 2.90
CA TRP A 22 -0.35 49.84 2.74
C TRP A 22 -0.85 49.20 4.06
N PHE A 23 -0.19 49.52 5.18
CA PHE A 23 -0.55 48.99 6.51
C PHE A 23 -1.85 49.59 7.10
N LYS A 24 -2.28 50.74 6.59
CA LYS A 24 -3.56 51.37 6.98
C LYS A 24 -4.76 50.72 6.29
N ASN A 25 -4.56 49.98 5.20
CA ASN A 25 -5.67 49.34 4.48
C ASN A 25 -6.26 48.18 5.28
N GLN A 26 -7.58 48.17 5.39
CA GLN A 26 -8.34 47.10 6.04
C GLN A 26 -7.98 45.70 5.52
N SER A 27 -7.93 45.52 4.20
CA SER A 27 -7.59 44.24 3.58
C SER A 27 -6.16 43.76 3.89
N THR A 28 -5.23 44.70 4.14
CA THR A 28 -3.87 44.36 4.53
C THR A 28 -3.81 43.94 6.00
N GLN A 29 -4.59 44.57 6.87
CA GLN A 29 -4.70 44.18 8.27
C GLN A 29 -5.31 42.78 8.41
N GLU A 30 -6.35 42.48 7.64
CA GLU A 30 -6.95 41.15 7.55
C GLU A 30 -5.93 40.10 7.09
N LEU A 31 -5.21 40.37 6.00
CA LEU A 31 -4.14 39.50 5.51
C LEU A 31 -3.07 39.22 6.58
N LEU A 32 -2.61 40.25 7.29
CA LEU A 32 -1.61 40.11 8.35
C LEU A 32 -2.15 39.32 9.55
N SER A 33 -3.45 39.46 9.88
CA SER A 33 -4.08 38.66 10.92
C SER A 33 -4.18 37.18 10.53
N GLU A 34 -4.55 36.86 9.29
CA GLU A 34 -4.61 35.47 8.81
C GLU A 34 -3.23 34.80 8.84
N ILE A 35 -2.19 35.52 8.41
CA ILE A 35 -0.81 35.02 8.46
C ILE A 35 -0.36 34.78 9.91
N SER A 36 -0.86 35.56 10.87
CA SER A 36 -0.51 35.38 12.29
C SER A 36 -1.16 34.13 12.92
N LEU A 37 -2.26 33.65 12.34
CA LEU A 37 -2.96 32.42 12.76
C LEU A 37 -2.30 31.14 12.21
N ASP A 38 -1.52 31.25 11.14
CA ASP A 38 -0.77 30.13 10.58
C ASP A 38 0.36 29.70 11.55
N ARG A 39 0.14 28.60 12.27
CA ARG A 39 1.06 28.07 13.28
C ARG A 39 2.44 27.73 12.73
N LEU A 40 2.57 27.41 11.44
CA LEU A 40 3.85 27.11 10.81
C LEU A 40 4.65 28.38 10.51
N PHE A 41 3.97 29.47 10.16
CA PHE A 41 4.60 30.73 9.78
C PHE A 41 4.85 31.66 10.99
N SER A 42 3.90 31.68 11.94
CA SER A 42 3.86 32.58 13.10
C SER A 42 5.03 32.39 14.08
N VAL A 43 5.59 31.18 14.17
CA VAL A 43 6.66 30.85 15.14
C VAL A 43 8.05 31.32 14.70
N LEU A 44 8.29 31.50 13.40
CA LEU A 44 9.65 31.63 12.87
C LEU A 44 9.94 32.94 12.11
N HIS A 45 8.91 33.68 11.67
CA HIS A 45 9.10 34.81 10.77
C HIS A 45 8.31 36.07 11.16
N LYS A 46 9.02 37.19 11.35
CA LYS A 46 8.40 38.52 11.36
C LYS A 46 7.85 38.82 9.96
N THR A 47 6.57 39.17 9.87
CA THR A 47 5.91 39.54 8.59
C THR A 47 6.42 40.88 8.05
N HIS A 48 6.65 41.85 8.94
CA HIS A 48 7.16 43.17 8.61
C HIS A 48 7.96 43.79 9.77
N GLU A 49 8.78 44.80 9.47
CA GLU A 49 9.59 45.53 10.43
C GLU A 49 9.80 46.97 9.96
N ASN A 50 9.63 47.96 10.86
CA ASN A 50 9.96 49.36 10.56
C ASN A 50 11.32 49.72 11.18
N ARG A 51 12.33 49.91 10.34
CA ARG A 51 13.70 50.21 10.76
C ARG A 51 13.94 51.71 10.69
N LYS A 52 13.74 52.42 11.79
CA LYS A 52 13.93 53.88 11.87
C LYS A 52 15.36 54.32 12.19
N ASN A 53 16.14 53.44 12.83
CA ASN A 53 17.50 53.73 13.32
C ASN A 53 18.61 53.52 12.26
N LEU A 54 18.24 53.35 10.99
CA LEU A 54 19.17 53.12 9.88
C LEU A 54 19.47 54.43 9.12
N PRO A 55 20.57 54.48 8.35
CA PRO A 55 20.85 55.57 7.41
C PRO A 55 19.66 55.88 6.49
N ILE A 56 19.56 57.11 6.01
CA ILE A 56 18.37 57.64 5.34
C ILE A 56 17.90 56.83 4.12
N ASN A 57 18.82 56.19 3.42
CA ASN A 57 18.57 55.32 2.26
C ASN A 57 18.15 53.89 2.65
N LEU A 58 18.46 53.45 3.88
CA LEU A 58 18.21 52.09 4.38
C LEU A 58 17.05 52.02 5.39
N ARG A 59 16.59 53.16 5.92
CA ARG A 59 15.45 53.22 6.84
C ARG A 59 14.12 52.97 6.14
N GLY A 60 13.11 52.58 6.93
CA GLY A 60 11.73 52.41 6.48
C GLY A 60 11.18 51.01 6.73
N TYR A 61 10.07 50.70 6.06
CA TYR A 61 9.38 49.42 6.20
C TYR A 61 10.03 48.32 5.38
N TYR A 62 10.19 47.17 6.02
CA TYR A 62 10.68 45.93 5.44
C TYR A 62 9.60 44.86 5.57
N VAL A 63 9.38 44.09 4.51
CA VAL A 63 8.37 43.02 4.45
C VAL A 63 8.98 41.66 4.14
N HIS A 64 8.30 40.60 4.56
CA HIS A 64 8.70 39.23 4.27
C HIS A 64 8.61 38.93 2.76
N ARG A 65 9.40 37.95 2.27
CA ARG A 65 9.44 37.56 0.84
C ARG A 65 8.06 37.26 0.27
N LEU A 66 7.22 36.55 1.04
CA LEU A 66 5.87 36.16 0.61
C LEU A 66 4.91 37.35 0.46
N LEU A 67 5.18 38.47 1.14
CA LEU A 67 4.37 39.68 1.05
C LEU A 67 4.82 40.62 -0.08
N VAL A 68 5.96 40.35 -0.73
CA VAL A 68 6.49 41.20 -1.81
C VAL A 68 5.46 41.34 -2.94
N ASN A 69 4.87 40.22 -3.37
CA ASN A 69 3.85 40.24 -4.42
C ASN A 69 2.60 40.98 -3.95
N ALA A 70 2.17 40.81 -2.69
CA ALA A 70 1.02 41.54 -2.15
C ALA A 70 1.24 43.06 -2.16
N VAL A 71 2.43 43.52 -1.76
CA VAL A 71 2.81 44.95 -1.82
C VAL A 71 2.91 45.43 -3.27
N ALA A 72 3.51 44.66 -4.17
CA ALA A 72 3.65 45.00 -5.57
C ALA A 72 2.30 45.09 -6.31
N MET A 73 1.36 44.19 -5.99
CA MET A 73 -0.01 44.22 -6.51
C MET A 73 -0.78 45.45 -6.02
N TRP A 74 -0.64 45.79 -4.74
CA TRP A 74 -1.21 47.03 -4.21
C TRP A 74 -0.59 48.27 -4.87
N ALA A 75 0.72 48.27 -5.08
CA ALA A 75 1.45 49.38 -5.66
C ALA A 75 1.04 49.62 -7.12
N SER A 76 0.96 48.57 -7.93
CA SER A 76 0.69 48.63 -9.37
C SER A 76 -0.42 47.65 -9.81
N PRO A 77 -1.59 48.17 -10.24
CA PRO A 77 -2.65 47.33 -10.81
C PRO A 77 -2.20 46.54 -12.05
N ARG A 78 -1.24 47.08 -12.82
CA ARG A 78 -0.66 46.37 -13.97
C ARG A 78 0.09 45.12 -13.53
N TYR A 79 0.89 45.24 -12.47
CA TYR A 79 1.59 44.09 -11.88
C TYR A 79 0.58 43.05 -11.36
N ALA A 80 -0.49 43.50 -10.70
CA ALA A 80 -1.55 42.61 -10.24
C ALA A 80 -2.18 41.80 -11.38
N TRP A 81 -2.47 42.44 -12.51
CA TRP A 81 -2.98 41.74 -13.69
C TRP A 81 -2.03 40.64 -14.20
N HIS A 82 -0.73 40.92 -14.23
CA HIS A 82 0.27 39.92 -14.63
C HIS A 82 0.32 38.74 -13.67
N VAL A 83 0.23 38.99 -12.36
CA VAL A 83 0.19 37.91 -11.34
C VAL A 83 -1.08 37.07 -11.51
N TYR A 84 -2.25 37.69 -11.72
CA TYR A 84 -3.49 36.93 -11.94
C TYR A 84 -3.42 36.05 -13.18
N ARG A 85 -2.88 36.56 -14.29
CA ARG A 85 -2.67 35.77 -15.50
C ARG A 85 -1.73 34.60 -15.28
N LEU A 86 -0.63 34.81 -14.56
CA LEU A 86 0.33 33.75 -14.24
C LEU A 86 -0.32 32.66 -13.38
N LEU A 87 -1.11 33.05 -12.39
CA LEU A 87 -1.85 32.09 -11.55
C LEU A 87 -2.89 31.30 -12.36
N ASP A 88 -3.63 31.94 -13.27
CA ASP A 88 -4.57 31.21 -14.16
C ASP A 88 -3.83 30.19 -15.05
N GLU A 89 -2.69 30.58 -15.60
CA GLU A 89 -1.88 29.72 -16.46
C GLU A 89 -1.31 28.51 -15.70
N ILE A 90 -0.80 28.70 -14.48
CA ILE A 90 -0.33 27.61 -13.62
C ILE A 90 -1.47 26.62 -13.33
N HIS A 91 -2.63 27.11 -12.88
CA HIS A 91 -3.77 26.23 -12.60
C HIS A 91 -4.32 25.53 -13.85
N ARG A 92 -4.18 26.14 -15.03
CA ARG A 92 -4.52 25.50 -16.30
C ARG A 92 -3.56 24.35 -16.60
N GLN A 93 -2.25 24.59 -16.51
CA GLN A 93 -1.23 23.58 -16.73
C GLN A 93 -1.38 22.40 -15.75
N GLU A 94 -1.63 22.67 -14.47
CA GLU A 94 -1.87 21.62 -13.46
C GLU A 94 -3.09 20.77 -13.79
N ARG A 95 -4.19 21.37 -14.27
CA ARG A 95 -5.39 20.62 -14.70
C ARG A 95 -5.10 19.75 -15.92
N GLU A 96 -4.43 20.30 -16.93
CA GLU A 96 -4.05 19.53 -18.13
C GLU A 96 -3.13 18.34 -17.79
N GLU A 97 -2.17 18.53 -16.88
CA GLU A 97 -1.31 17.44 -16.40
C GLU A 97 -2.11 16.38 -15.64
N MET A 98 -3.07 16.77 -14.81
CA MET A 98 -3.93 15.83 -14.10
C MET A 98 -4.82 15.04 -15.07
N GLU A 99 -5.41 15.69 -16.07
CA GLU A 99 -6.22 15.03 -17.09
C GLU A 99 -5.41 14.01 -17.89
N LYS A 100 -4.18 14.36 -18.30
CA LYS A 100 -3.26 13.42 -18.96
C LYS A 100 -2.95 12.21 -18.08
N LYS A 101 -2.72 12.41 -16.78
CA LYS A 101 -2.47 11.31 -15.82
C LYS A 101 -3.70 10.43 -15.64
N LEU A 102 -4.91 10.98 -15.68
CA LEU A 102 -6.15 10.21 -15.61
C LEU A 102 -6.36 9.37 -16.87
N GLN A 103 -6.24 9.98 -18.06
CA GLN A 103 -6.33 9.27 -19.33
C GLN A 103 -5.34 8.10 -19.43
N ALA A 104 -4.07 8.35 -19.05
CA ALA A 104 -3.06 7.29 -19.03
C ALA A 104 -3.40 6.14 -18.06
N LYS A 105 -4.05 6.45 -16.92
CA LYS A 105 -4.53 5.41 -15.99
C LYS A 105 -5.69 4.61 -16.57
N ASP A 106 -6.64 5.28 -17.22
CA ASP A 106 -7.80 4.63 -17.83
C ASP A 106 -7.37 3.68 -18.96
N GLU A 107 -6.42 4.08 -19.81
CA GLU A 107 -5.84 3.20 -20.85
C GLU A 107 -5.19 1.94 -20.26
N VAL A 108 -4.46 2.08 -19.14
CA VAL A 108 -3.85 0.94 -18.44
C VAL A 108 -4.90 0.03 -17.83
N ILE A 109 -5.99 0.58 -17.28
CA ILE A 109 -7.12 -0.19 -16.76
C ILE A 109 -7.76 -1.00 -17.89
N GLU A 110 -8.08 -0.37 -19.02
CA GLU A 110 -8.64 -1.08 -20.17
C GLU A 110 -7.74 -2.20 -20.68
N ALA A 111 -6.42 -1.97 -20.75
CA ALA A 111 -5.46 -2.98 -21.18
C ALA A 111 -5.43 -4.17 -20.19
N LYS A 112 -5.46 -3.89 -18.88
CA LYS A 112 -5.53 -4.92 -17.84
C LYS A 112 -6.84 -5.70 -17.93
N ASP A 113 -7.98 -5.04 -18.12
CA ASP A 113 -9.28 -5.71 -18.25
C ASP A 113 -9.33 -6.65 -19.45
N LYS A 114 -8.81 -6.21 -20.61
CA LYS A 114 -8.64 -7.08 -21.79
C LYS A 114 -7.75 -8.29 -21.48
N SER A 115 -6.70 -8.11 -20.68
CA SER A 115 -5.81 -9.20 -20.27
C SER A 115 -6.48 -10.19 -19.30
N ILE A 116 -7.32 -9.70 -18.38
CA ILE A 116 -8.11 -10.50 -17.43
C ILE A 116 -9.16 -11.31 -18.21
N GLN A 117 -9.86 -10.68 -19.17
CA GLN A 117 -10.85 -11.36 -20.00
C GLN A 117 -10.24 -12.55 -20.76
N LYS A 118 -9.03 -12.41 -21.31
CA LYS A 118 -8.29 -13.52 -21.95
C LYS A 118 -7.91 -14.66 -20.98
N ARG A 119 -7.89 -14.41 -19.67
CA ARG A 119 -7.60 -15.44 -18.63
C ARG A 119 -8.85 -16.20 -18.18
N ILE A 120 -10.06 -15.68 -18.41
CA ILE A 120 -11.34 -16.30 -18.03
C ILE A 120 -11.47 -17.78 -18.46
N PRO A 121 -11.03 -18.21 -19.66
CA PRO A 121 -11.11 -19.62 -20.04
C PRO A 121 -10.23 -20.57 -19.20
N ARG A 122 -9.18 -20.04 -18.56
CA ARG A 122 -8.31 -20.77 -17.61
C ARG A 122 -8.76 -20.61 -16.16
N SER A 123 -9.80 -19.81 -15.90
CA SER A 123 -10.33 -19.61 -14.57
C SER A 123 -11.11 -20.85 -14.14
N VAL A 124 -10.99 -21.16 -12.86
CA VAL A 124 -11.70 -22.27 -12.24
C VAL A 124 -13.20 -22.04 -12.43
N PRO A 125 -13.97 -23.03 -12.94
CA PRO A 125 -15.41 -22.89 -13.10
C PRO A 125 -16.06 -22.47 -11.78
N LYS A 126 -16.97 -21.50 -11.85
CA LYS A 126 -17.64 -20.92 -10.68
C LYS A 126 -18.24 -22.02 -9.81
N GLY A 127 -17.87 -22.05 -8.52
CA GLY A 127 -18.32 -23.06 -7.56
C GLY A 127 -17.56 -24.40 -7.60
N LYS A 128 -16.50 -24.52 -8.41
CA LYS A 128 -15.54 -25.65 -8.38
C LYS A 128 -14.23 -25.31 -7.66
N GLU A 129 -14.09 -24.08 -7.19
CA GLU A 129 -12.88 -23.55 -6.53
C GLU A 129 -12.41 -24.42 -5.37
N LYS A 130 -13.33 -24.90 -4.53
CA LYS A 130 -13.02 -25.63 -3.28
C LYS A 130 -13.51 -27.09 -3.30
N ASN A 131 -13.44 -27.75 -4.45
CA ASN A 131 -14.09 -29.04 -4.66
C ASN A 131 -13.21 -30.27 -4.33
N TYR A 132 -12.14 -30.10 -3.55
CA TYR A 132 -11.22 -31.16 -3.17
C TYR A 132 -11.15 -31.35 -1.65
N LYS A 133 -10.86 -32.59 -1.26
CA LYS A 133 -10.57 -33.04 0.11
C LYS A 133 -9.18 -33.64 0.15
N TYR A 134 -8.55 -33.51 1.30
CA TYR A 134 -7.24 -34.08 1.58
C TYR A 134 -7.31 -34.93 2.84
N MET A 135 -6.72 -36.12 2.77
CA MET A 135 -6.70 -37.07 3.86
C MET A 135 -5.32 -37.72 3.91
N ILE A 136 -4.80 -37.88 5.12
CA ILE A 136 -3.64 -38.70 5.39
C ILE A 136 -4.10 -39.81 6.33
N TYR A 137 -3.90 -41.06 5.93
CA TYR A 137 -4.21 -42.21 6.77
C TYR A 137 -2.95 -43.02 7.06
N THR A 138 -2.95 -43.68 8.22
CA THR A 138 -1.84 -44.50 8.70
C THR A 138 -2.06 -45.97 8.36
N GLU A 139 -0.96 -46.65 8.06
CA GLU A 139 -0.87 -48.09 7.94
C GLU A 139 0.30 -48.57 8.81
N GLU A 140 0.01 -49.53 9.69
CA GLU A 140 1.01 -50.13 10.57
C GLU A 140 1.83 -51.16 9.80
N MET A 141 3.13 -51.23 10.10
CA MET A 141 4.02 -52.21 9.48
C MET A 141 3.82 -53.58 10.14
N GLU A 142 3.74 -54.64 9.33
CA GLU A 142 3.54 -56.03 9.81
C GLU A 142 4.85 -56.66 10.31
N ASN A 143 6.01 -56.13 9.92
CA ASN A 143 7.33 -56.66 10.28
C ASN A 143 7.72 -56.25 11.72
N GLU A 144 8.25 -57.19 12.51
CA GLU A 144 8.70 -56.92 13.88
C GLU A 144 9.84 -55.89 13.96
N GLU A 145 10.69 -55.80 12.93
CA GLU A 145 11.82 -54.87 12.86
C GLU A 145 11.38 -53.40 12.64
N ASP A 146 10.20 -53.18 12.04
CA ASP A 146 9.68 -51.85 11.70
C ASP A 146 8.49 -51.44 12.59
N LYS A 147 8.34 -52.09 13.76
CA LYS A 147 7.18 -51.90 14.65
C LYS A 147 7.00 -50.45 15.12
N ASP A 148 8.10 -49.68 15.18
CA ASP A 148 8.11 -48.28 15.59
C ASP A 148 7.91 -47.30 14.42
N MET A 149 7.85 -47.81 13.19
CA MET A 149 7.55 -47.03 12.00
C MET A 149 6.06 -47.11 11.62
N VAL A 150 5.64 -46.15 10.83
CA VAL A 150 4.27 -46.03 10.32
C VAL A 150 4.30 -45.47 8.91
N MET A 151 3.44 -46.02 8.05
CA MET A 151 3.29 -45.51 6.69
C MET A 151 2.11 -44.54 6.61
N LEU A 152 2.38 -43.34 6.12
CA LEU A 152 1.42 -42.29 5.86
C LEU A 152 1.05 -42.27 4.37
N HIS A 153 -0.23 -42.41 4.07
CA HIS A 153 -0.76 -42.34 2.70
C HIS A 153 -1.37 -40.98 2.43
N LEU A 154 -0.77 -40.21 1.53
CA LEU A 154 -1.18 -38.84 1.17
C LEU A 154 -2.22 -38.85 0.05
N VAL A 155 -3.47 -38.50 0.36
CA VAL A 155 -4.57 -38.64 -0.59
C VAL A 155 -5.33 -37.32 -0.78
N ARG A 156 -5.27 -36.80 -2.01
CA ARG A 156 -6.11 -35.69 -2.49
C ARG A 156 -7.17 -36.23 -3.45
N ARG A 157 -8.45 -35.96 -3.18
CA ARG A 157 -9.56 -36.40 -4.04
C ARG A 157 -10.60 -35.31 -4.22
N ASN A 158 -11.33 -35.38 -5.33
CA ASN A 158 -12.50 -34.55 -5.56
C ASN A 158 -13.62 -34.95 -4.58
N ASN A 159 -14.45 -34.00 -4.15
CA ASN A 159 -15.60 -34.27 -3.29
C ASN A 159 -16.50 -35.39 -3.81
N LYS A 160 -16.69 -35.46 -5.13
CA LYS A 160 -17.50 -36.49 -5.77
C LYS A 160 -16.91 -37.88 -5.63
N SER A 161 -15.59 -38.05 -5.74
CA SER A 161 -14.92 -39.36 -5.73
C SER A 161 -14.42 -39.77 -4.35
N PHE A 162 -14.79 -39.05 -3.28
CA PHE A 162 -14.31 -39.34 -1.93
C PHE A 162 -15.00 -40.54 -1.29
N TYR A 163 -16.11 -41.02 -1.86
CA TYR A 163 -16.86 -42.18 -1.33
C TYR A 163 -16.01 -43.45 -1.21
N ASP A 164 -15.01 -43.63 -2.09
CA ASP A 164 -14.09 -44.77 -2.06
C ASP A 164 -13.27 -44.84 -0.76
N LEU A 165 -13.05 -43.69 -0.11
CA LEU A 165 -12.28 -43.55 1.12
C LEU A 165 -13.18 -43.48 2.36
N ALA A 166 -14.50 -43.56 2.22
CA ALA A 166 -15.43 -43.38 3.33
C ALA A 166 -15.23 -44.40 4.46
N LYS A 167 -14.78 -45.62 4.13
CA LYS A 167 -14.46 -46.66 5.12
C LYS A 167 -13.26 -46.25 5.99
N ILE A 168 -12.18 -45.77 5.35
CA ILE A 168 -10.96 -45.33 6.02
C ILE A 168 -11.22 -44.05 6.82
N TYR A 169 -11.96 -43.10 6.23
CA TYR A 169 -12.33 -41.84 6.88
C TYR A 169 -13.06 -42.04 8.22
N LYS A 170 -13.90 -43.09 8.33
CA LYS A 170 -14.64 -43.45 9.55
C LYS A 170 -13.86 -44.35 10.52
N SER A 171 -12.63 -44.74 10.16
CA SER A 171 -11.79 -45.64 10.97
C SER A 171 -10.72 -44.86 11.72
N ASP A 172 -10.12 -45.50 12.73
CA ASP A 172 -9.01 -44.94 13.51
C ASP A 172 -7.73 -44.73 12.68
N ARG A 173 -7.67 -45.29 11.46
CA ARG A 173 -6.56 -45.04 10.51
C ARG A 173 -6.57 -43.63 9.95
N ASN A 174 -7.67 -42.88 10.05
CA ASN A 174 -7.74 -41.50 9.58
C ASN A 174 -6.94 -40.58 10.51
N TRP A 175 -5.71 -40.26 10.12
CA TRP A 175 -4.79 -39.51 10.95
C TRP A 175 -4.93 -37.99 10.79
N PHE A 176 -5.17 -37.52 9.56
CA PHE A 176 -5.38 -36.11 9.23
C PHE A 176 -6.41 -35.94 8.11
N TYR A 177 -7.30 -34.96 8.23
CA TYR A 177 -8.31 -34.67 7.22
C TYR A 177 -8.59 -33.17 7.11
N ARG A 178 -8.68 -32.69 5.87
CA ARG A 178 -9.11 -31.33 5.51
C ARG A 178 -10.06 -31.34 4.33
N GLU A 179 -11.05 -30.47 4.40
CA GLU A 179 -12.04 -30.25 3.35
C GLU A 179 -11.95 -28.84 2.77
N ASN A 180 -12.67 -28.62 1.67
CA ASN A 180 -12.76 -27.34 0.97
C ASN A 180 -11.40 -26.85 0.43
N LEU A 181 -10.56 -27.78 -0.02
CA LEU A 181 -9.26 -27.42 -0.59
C LEU A 181 -9.41 -26.74 -1.95
N PRO A 182 -8.64 -25.66 -2.20
CA PRO A 182 -8.53 -25.05 -3.50
C PRO A 182 -8.08 -26.03 -4.59
N ILE A 183 -8.61 -25.88 -5.79
CA ILE A 183 -8.19 -26.69 -6.96
C ILE A 183 -6.72 -26.44 -7.34
N SER A 184 -6.19 -25.25 -7.04
CA SER A 184 -4.81 -24.87 -7.31
C SER A 184 -3.80 -25.44 -6.31
N MET A 185 -4.25 -25.94 -5.15
CA MET A 185 -3.35 -26.43 -4.10
C MET A 185 -2.73 -27.79 -4.47
N THR A 186 -1.44 -27.96 -4.14
CA THR A 186 -0.66 -29.20 -4.32
C THR A 186 -0.26 -29.81 -2.97
N PRO A 187 -1.25 -30.21 -2.13
CA PRO A 187 -1.02 -30.56 -0.72
C PRO A 187 -0.03 -31.71 -0.52
N ASN A 188 0.07 -32.66 -1.45
CA ASN A 188 1.00 -33.78 -1.32
C ASN A 188 2.46 -33.31 -1.37
N GLU A 189 2.80 -32.40 -2.29
CA GLU A 189 4.17 -31.89 -2.43
C GLU A 189 4.52 -30.98 -1.25
N ASP A 190 3.59 -30.12 -0.84
CA ASP A 190 3.79 -29.23 0.30
C ASP A 190 3.96 -30.03 1.61
N VAL A 191 3.18 -31.10 1.82
CA VAL A 191 3.34 -31.98 2.99
C VAL A 191 4.67 -32.72 2.97
N LYS A 192 5.15 -33.19 1.80
CA LYS A 192 6.49 -33.77 1.69
C LYS A 192 7.55 -32.74 2.09
N GLN A 193 7.44 -31.51 1.61
CA GLN A 193 8.38 -30.44 1.97
C GLN A 193 8.37 -30.18 3.49
N ILE A 194 7.20 -30.13 4.12
CA ILE A 194 7.08 -29.99 5.58
C ILE A 194 7.82 -31.11 6.31
N VAL A 195 7.69 -32.36 5.85
CA VAL A 195 8.41 -33.50 6.44
C VAL A 195 9.92 -33.34 6.25
N GLN A 196 10.39 -32.94 5.07
CA GLN A 196 11.81 -32.72 4.80
C GLN A 196 12.41 -31.59 5.64
N ASP A 197 11.64 -30.53 5.89
CA ASP A 197 12.09 -29.36 6.66
C ASP A 197 12.03 -29.60 8.18
N THR A 198 11.17 -30.51 8.63
CA THR A 198 10.91 -30.75 10.06
C THR A 198 11.73 -31.91 10.62
N LEU A 199 11.90 -33.00 9.84
CA LEU A 199 12.51 -34.23 10.33
C LEU A 199 13.94 -34.42 9.78
N PRO A 200 14.84 -35.09 10.53
CA PRO A 200 16.14 -35.51 10.01
C PRO A 200 15.99 -36.46 8.81
N GLN A 201 16.92 -36.42 7.85
CA GLN A 201 16.89 -37.27 6.65
C GLN A 201 16.87 -38.78 6.95
N THR A 202 17.33 -39.20 8.12
CA THR A 202 17.31 -40.61 8.55
C THR A 202 15.96 -41.06 9.11
N HIS A 203 15.02 -40.13 9.33
CA HIS A 203 13.74 -40.39 9.97
C HIS A 203 12.59 -40.65 8.99
N TYR A 204 12.84 -40.51 7.68
CA TYR A 204 11.80 -40.70 6.68
C TYR A 204 12.29 -41.36 5.39
N ASP A 205 11.39 -42.10 4.74
CA ASP A 205 11.50 -42.53 3.35
C ASP A 205 10.24 -42.11 2.58
N MET A 206 10.40 -41.49 1.41
CA MET A 206 9.29 -40.97 0.61
C MET A 206 9.21 -41.65 -0.74
N LYS A 207 8.05 -42.27 -1.03
CA LYS A 207 7.79 -42.94 -2.31
C LYS A 207 6.44 -42.54 -2.87
N GLY A 208 6.44 -41.72 -3.91
CA GLY A 208 5.20 -41.30 -4.58
C GLY A 208 4.24 -40.56 -3.64
N CYS A 209 3.16 -41.20 -3.23
CA CYS A 209 2.16 -40.65 -2.30
C CYS A 209 2.26 -41.24 -0.89
N THR A 210 3.33 -41.96 -0.56
CA THR A 210 3.54 -42.53 0.77
C THR A 210 4.79 -41.96 1.43
N ILE A 211 4.73 -41.83 2.75
CA ILE A 211 5.83 -41.43 3.63
C ILE A 211 5.94 -42.47 4.73
N LEU A 212 7.09 -43.11 4.86
CA LEU A 212 7.43 -43.94 6.00
C LEU A 212 8.16 -43.07 7.03
N THR A 213 7.74 -43.10 8.29
CA THR A 213 8.33 -42.28 9.37
C THR A 213 8.19 -42.97 10.72
N PHE A 214 8.93 -42.53 11.73
CA PHE A 214 8.75 -43.02 13.10
C PHE A 214 7.46 -42.54 13.75
N LYS A 215 6.86 -43.38 14.61
CA LYS A 215 5.63 -43.06 15.36
C LYS A 215 5.82 -41.87 16.32
N GLU A 216 7.03 -41.68 16.84
CA GLU A 216 7.37 -40.57 17.73
C GLU A 216 7.31 -39.19 17.06
N ASP A 217 7.52 -39.13 15.74
CA ASP A 217 7.51 -37.88 14.96
C ASP A 217 6.09 -37.44 14.55
N LEU A 218 5.09 -38.33 14.70
CA LEU A 218 3.70 -38.04 14.30
C LEU A 218 3.10 -36.81 14.99
N PRO A 219 3.23 -36.60 16.32
CA PRO A 219 2.64 -35.43 16.97
C PRO A 219 3.17 -34.12 16.38
N LEU A 220 4.48 -34.03 16.17
CA LEU A 220 5.15 -32.86 15.61
C LEU A 220 4.72 -32.62 14.15
N LEU A 221 4.71 -33.67 13.33
CA LEU A 221 4.24 -33.57 11.95
C LEU A 221 2.78 -33.13 11.87
N LYS A 222 1.91 -33.66 12.74
CA LYS A 222 0.50 -33.30 12.77
C LYS A 222 0.31 -31.82 13.09
N GLU A 223 1.08 -31.28 14.03
CA GLU A 223 1.09 -29.85 14.36
C GLU A 223 1.48 -29.00 13.14
N LYS A 224 2.62 -29.30 12.50
CA LYS A 224 3.14 -28.53 11.36
C LYS A 224 2.24 -28.58 10.13
N ILE A 225 1.68 -29.75 9.84
CA ILE A 225 0.71 -29.90 8.74
C ILE A 225 -0.56 -29.10 9.06
N THR A 226 -1.04 -29.13 10.30
CA THR A 226 -2.22 -28.35 10.74
C THR A 226 -1.99 -26.86 10.56
N GLU A 227 -0.83 -26.36 11.02
CA GLU A 227 -0.40 -24.96 10.89
C GLU A 227 -0.37 -24.51 9.42
N TYR A 228 0.22 -25.32 8.52
CA TYR A 228 0.22 -25.03 7.08
C TYR A 228 -1.19 -24.87 6.52
N PHE A 229 -2.11 -25.80 6.81
CA PHE A 229 -3.47 -25.74 6.27
C PHE A 229 -4.33 -24.62 6.87
N ASP A 230 -4.09 -24.23 8.11
CA ASP A 230 -4.81 -23.13 8.75
C ASP A 230 -4.31 -21.76 8.26
N ASN A 231 -2.99 -21.59 8.08
CA ASN A 231 -2.41 -20.36 7.54
C ASN A 231 -2.75 -20.14 6.06
N PHE A 232 -2.94 -21.21 5.28
CA PHE A 232 -3.34 -21.10 3.87
C PHE A 232 -4.70 -20.40 3.67
N LYS A 233 -5.57 -20.39 4.69
CA LYS A 233 -6.92 -19.78 4.59
C LYS A 233 -6.92 -18.24 4.61
N GLN A 234 -5.81 -17.57 4.90
CA GLN A 234 -5.78 -16.11 5.09
C GLN A 234 -5.55 -15.28 3.81
N VAL A 235 -5.33 -15.91 2.65
CA VAL A 235 -5.06 -15.18 1.38
C VAL A 235 -6.27 -15.16 0.43
N GLY A 236 -7.49 -15.28 0.98
CA GLY A 236 -8.75 -15.28 0.24
C GLY A 236 -9.43 -13.92 0.23
#